data_AF-A0A8H0D5I8-F1
#
_entry.id   AF-A0A8H0D5I8-F1
#
_cell.length_a   1.000
_cell.length_b   1.000
_cell.length_c   1.000
_cell.angle_alpha   90.00
_cell.angle_beta   90.00
_cell.angle_gamma   90.00
#
_symmetry.space_group_name_H-M   'P 1'
#
loop_
_entity.id
_entity.type
_entity.pdbx_description
1 polymer ?
#
loop_
_entity_poly.entity_id
_entity_poly.type
_entity_poly.pdbx_seq_one_letter_code
_entity_poly.pdbx_strand_id
1 'polypeptide(L)'
;METQEEQNVHNRIMDAFMNSFVEQNNSKMLSLIDEFSSLYHKSNNSIFLYWKGYTHYYCSIFYLKKSETGKSYEELKKGIDALESIKKKNSEDCALLSMLHSFSCQFLKFPKVIQASKSATDYIERALKLDDNNPRVYYVLANNDYYTPETYGGGNKVEEYALKALSISSIQKIANPYLPSWGRQESYELLTNYYIKKNNMKQAKKYIELGLLEYPDNYTLKYNKSKL
;
A
#
# COMPACT_ATOMS: atom_id res chain seq x y z
N MET A 1 7.83 32.49 5.39
CA MET A 1 8.33 31.42 6.25
C MET A 1 7.12 30.54 6.54
N GLU A 2 6.74 29.74 5.55
CA GLU A 2 5.60 28.83 5.67
C GLU A 2 5.95 27.81 6.74
N THR A 3 5.17 27.80 7.81
CA THR A 3 5.14 26.70 8.76
C THR A 3 4.91 25.44 7.96
N GLN A 4 5.93 24.58 7.91
CA GLN A 4 5.83 23.22 7.43
C GLN A 4 4.75 22.57 8.30
N GLU A 5 3.49 22.62 7.86
CA GLU A 5 2.41 21.81 8.43
C GLU A 5 3.01 20.43 8.61
N GLU A 6 2.97 19.88 9.83
CA GLU A 6 3.59 18.60 10.14
C GLU A 6 3.05 17.54 9.18
N GLN A 7 3.79 17.35 8.09
CA GLN A 7 3.34 16.56 6.98
C GLN A 7 3.17 15.13 7.49
N ASN A 8 1.95 14.58 7.36
CA ASN A 8 1.66 13.23 7.83
C ASN A 8 2.70 12.25 7.27
N VAL A 9 3.12 11.28 8.10
CA VAL A 9 4.18 10.31 7.79
C VAL A 9 3.96 9.63 6.45
N HIS A 10 2.72 9.31 6.10
CA HIS A 10 2.36 8.75 4.80
C HIS A 10 2.86 9.63 3.65
N ASN A 11 2.53 10.93 3.67
CA ASN A 11 2.88 11.86 2.59
C ASN A 11 4.41 12.02 2.48
N ARG A 12 5.13 12.07 3.62
CA ARG A 12 6.60 12.10 3.62
C ARG A 12 7.21 10.88 2.91
N ILE A 13 6.65 9.69 3.12
CA ILE A 13 7.10 8.46 2.46
C ILE A 13 6.76 8.50 0.96
N MET A 14 5.55 8.93 0.60
CA MET A 14 5.13 9.01 -0.80
C MET A 14 5.93 10.04 -1.59
N ASP A 15 6.24 11.20 -1.00
CA ASP A 15 7.10 12.20 -1.62
C ASP A 15 8.53 11.67 -1.81
N ALA A 16 9.09 10.99 -0.82
CA ALA A 16 10.39 10.35 -0.95
C ALA A 16 10.40 9.28 -2.04
N PHE A 17 9.33 8.48 -2.14
CA PHE A 17 9.17 7.47 -3.17
C PHE A 17 9.04 8.08 -4.56
N MET A 18 8.17 9.07 -4.76
CA MET A 18 7.99 9.71 -6.07
C MET A 18 9.26 10.42 -6.53
N ASN A 19 9.94 11.14 -5.63
CA ASN A 19 11.22 11.79 -5.93
C ASN A 19 12.34 10.80 -6.27
N SER A 20 12.28 9.56 -5.77
CA SER A 20 13.31 8.55 -6.06
C SER A 20 13.44 8.24 -7.55
N PHE A 21 12.36 8.36 -8.33
CA PHE A 21 12.39 8.17 -9.78
C PHE A 21 12.99 9.36 -10.52
N VAL A 22 12.86 10.57 -9.97
CA VAL A 22 13.49 11.78 -10.53
C VAL A 22 15.00 11.74 -10.25
N GLU A 23 15.38 11.41 -9.01
CA GLU A 23 16.78 11.41 -8.56
C GLU A 23 17.51 10.08 -8.84
N GLN A 24 16.81 9.08 -9.36
CA GLN A 24 17.32 7.73 -9.66
C GLN A 24 17.96 7.00 -8.45
N ASN A 25 17.62 7.41 -7.23
CA ASN A 25 18.11 6.84 -5.96
C ASN A 25 17.02 6.89 -4.87
N ASN A 26 17.10 6.02 -3.87
CA ASN A 26 16.14 5.93 -2.77
C ASN A 26 16.69 6.43 -1.41
N SER A 27 17.72 7.27 -1.40
CA SER A 27 18.40 7.71 -0.18
C SER A 27 17.45 8.34 0.85
N LYS A 28 16.48 9.15 0.39
CA LYS A 28 15.45 9.75 1.25
C LYS A 28 14.58 8.70 1.95
N MET A 29 14.19 7.62 1.26
CA MET A 29 13.43 6.53 1.87
C MET A 29 14.28 5.76 2.89
N LEU A 30 15.56 5.53 2.60
CA LEU A 30 16.49 4.90 3.55
C LEU A 30 16.68 5.76 4.81
N SER A 31 16.79 7.08 4.66
CA SER A 31 16.85 8.00 5.80
C SER A 31 15.59 7.95 6.67
N LEU A 32 14.40 7.80 6.07
CA LEU A 32 13.15 7.63 6.82
C LEU A 32 13.13 6.29 7.58
N ILE A 33 13.66 5.21 6.99
CA ILE A 33 13.80 3.91 7.66
C ILE A 33 14.68 4.02 8.92
N ASP A 34 15.79 4.76 8.83
CA ASP A 34 16.69 5.01 9.96
C ASP A 34 16.02 5.88 11.04
N GLU A 35 15.28 6.92 10.63
CA GLU A 35 14.47 7.76 11.52
C GLU A 35 13.45 6.91 12.29
N PHE A 36 12.63 6.09 11.60
CA PHE A 36 11.64 5.24 12.25
C PHE A 36 12.27 4.21 13.18
N SER A 37 13.44 3.68 12.82
CA SER A 37 14.18 2.77 13.70
C SER A 37 14.61 3.48 14.98
N SER A 38 15.16 4.69 14.89
CA SER A 38 15.54 5.52 16.03
C SER A 38 14.34 5.89 16.92
N LEU A 39 13.22 6.27 16.32
CA LEU A 39 11.99 6.61 17.03
C LEU A 39 11.39 5.39 17.74
N TYR A 40 11.43 4.21 17.13
CA TYR A 40 11.03 2.96 17.78
C TYR A 40 11.93 2.65 18.98
N HIS A 41 13.25 2.75 18.85
CA HIS A 41 14.17 2.49 19.97
C HIS A 41 13.96 3.45 21.15
N LYS A 42 13.58 4.70 20.89
CA LYS A 42 13.32 5.72 21.92
C LYS A 42 11.97 5.56 22.61
N SER A 43 10.93 5.22 21.85
CA SER A 43 9.54 5.25 22.33
C SER A 43 8.93 3.87 22.59
N ASN A 44 9.52 2.82 22.01
CA ASN A 44 8.95 1.47 21.91
C ASN A 44 7.53 1.44 21.28
N ASN A 45 7.16 2.47 20.50
CA ASN A 45 5.86 2.57 19.84
C ASN A 45 5.88 1.81 18.50
N SER A 46 5.06 0.77 18.38
CA SER A 46 5.01 -0.11 17.20
C SER A 46 4.58 0.59 15.91
N ILE A 47 3.98 1.79 15.98
CA ILE A 47 3.62 2.55 14.77
C ILE A 47 4.85 2.89 13.90
N PHE A 48 6.04 3.00 14.51
CA PHE A 48 7.27 3.22 13.76
C PHE A 48 7.76 1.96 13.05
N LEU A 49 7.49 0.76 13.60
CA LEU A 49 7.72 -0.49 12.89
C LEU A 49 6.76 -0.64 11.70
N TYR A 50 5.51 -0.20 11.87
CA TYR A 50 4.54 -0.14 10.79
C TYR A 50 5.04 0.72 9.63
N TRP A 51 5.44 1.97 9.92
CA TRP A 51 5.93 2.88 8.89
C TRP A 51 7.25 2.44 8.28
N LYS A 52 8.14 1.82 9.06
CA LYS A 52 9.34 1.16 8.53
C LYS A 52 8.99 0.06 7.54
N GLY A 53 8.01 -0.78 7.86
CA GLY A 53 7.49 -1.82 6.96
C GLY A 53 6.95 -1.24 5.65
N TYR A 54 6.12 -0.19 5.76
CA TYR A 54 5.55 0.52 4.62
C TYR A 54 6.65 1.13 3.73
N THR A 55 7.65 1.79 4.29
CA THR A 55 8.75 2.38 3.50
C THR A 55 9.60 1.32 2.80
N HIS A 56 9.90 0.19 3.47
CA HIS A 56 10.60 -0.93 2.83
C HIS A 56 9.82 -1.52 1.64
N TYR A 57 8.49 -1.55 1.70
CA TYR A 57 7.65 -1.93 0.56
C TYR A 57 7.83 -0.99 -0.64
N TYR A 58 7.88 0.33 -0.43
CA TYR A 58 8.14 1.28 -1.52
C TYR A 58 9.59 1.24 -2.02
N CYS A 59 10.58 1.00 -1.16
CA CYS A 59 11.94 0.66 -1.59
C CYS A 59 11.96 -0.58 -2.49
N SER A 60 11.17 -1.60 -2.14
CA SER A 60 11.02 -2.81 -2.95
C SER A 60 10.46 -2.51 -4.34
N ILE A 61 9.40 -1.69 -4.42
CA ILE A 61 8.82 -1.24 -5.71
C ILE A 61 9.86 -0.45 -6.53
N PHE A 62 10.59 0.46 -5.91
CA PHE A 62 11.63 1.25 -6.59
C PHE A 62 12.69 0.34 -7.24
N TYR A 63 13.25 -0.61 -6.49
CA TYR A 63 14.23 -1.54 -7.05
C TYR A 63 13.63 -2.46 -8.11
N LEU A 64 12.37 -2.90 -7.95
CA LEU A 64 11.68 -3.70 -8.96
C LEU A 64 11.55 -2.92 -10.29
N LYS A 65 11.19 -1.64 -10.23
CA LYS A 65 11.10 -0.77 -11.41
C LYS A 65 12.45 -0.54 -12.09
N LYS A 66 13.55 -0.61 -11.34
CA LYS A 66 14.91 -0.62 -11.89
C LYS A 66 15.39 -2.01 -12.35
N SER A 67 14.51 -3.02 -12.34
CA SER A 67 14.84 -4.43 -12.65
C SER A 67 15.86 -5.06 -11.69
N GLU A 68 16.07 -4.45 -10.52
CA GLU A 68 16.98 -4.93 -9.46
C GLU A 68 16.24 -5.91 -8.52
N THR A 69 15.73 -7.01 -9.09
CA THR A 69 14.83 -7.98 -8.42
C THR A 69 15.37 -8.52 -7.09
N GLY A 70 16.68 -8.78 -6.99
CA GLY A 70 17.32 -9.26 -5.76
C GLY A 70 17.20 -8.25 -4.61
N LYS A 71 17.57 -6.98 -4.86
CA LYS A 71 17.45 -5.90 -3.88
C LYS A 71 16.00 -5.60 -3.53
N SER A 72 15.11 -5.66 -4.53
CA SER A 72 13.67 -5.53 -4.32
C SER A 72 13.15 -6.53 -3.30
N TYR A 73 13.50 -7.81 -3.47
CA TYR A 73 13.08 -8.85 -2.53
C TYR A 73 13.75 -8.73 -1.16
N GLU A 74 15.00 -8.29 -1.08
CA GLU A 74 15.69 -8.03 0.18
C GLU A 74 15.01 -6.92 1.00
N GLU A 75 14.64 -5.80 0.38
CA GLU A 75 13.90 -4.73 1.03
C GLU A 75 12.52 -5.19 1.49
N LEU A 76 11.81 -5.97 0.66
CA LEU A 76 10.50 -6.51 1.03
C LEU A 76 10.57 -7.38 2.29
N LYS A 77 11.58 -8.25 2.40
CA LYS A 77 11.79 -9.09 3.59
C LYS A 77 12.00 -8.24 4.84
N LYS A 78 12.83 -7.19 4.77
CA LYS A 78 13.03 -6.26 5.89
C LYS A 78 11.72 -5.61 6.32
N GLY A 79 10.85 -5.28 5.36
CA GLY A 79 9.52 -4.74 5.65
C GLY A 79 8.60 -5.73 6.35
N ILE A 80 8.57 -6.99 5.89
CA ILE A 80 7.84 -8.08 6.53
C ILE A 80 8.37 -8.31 7.95
N ASP A 81 9.69 -8.42 8.13
CA ASP A 81 10.32 -8.65 9.43
C ASP A 81 10.00 -7.53 10.43
N ALA A 82 9.99 -6.27 9.98
CA ALA A 82 9.61 -5.13 10.82
C ALA A 82 8.17 -5.25 11.33
N LEU A 83 7.22 -5.57 10.45
CA LEU A 83 5.81 -5.75 10.83
C LEU A 83 5.60 -7.02 11.68
N GLU A 84 6.33 -8.09 11.38
CA GLU A 84 6.24 -9.33 12.15
C GLU A 84 6.71 -9.15 13.60
N SER A 85 7.67 -8.26 13.83
CA SER A 85 8.16 -7.93 15.18
C SER A 85 7.14 -7.20 16.05
N ILE A 86 6.04 -6.69 15.48
CA ILE A 86 4.93 -6.09 16.24
C ILE A 86 4.22 -7.21 17.03
N LYS A 87 4.33 -7.15 18.36
CA LYS A 87 3.81 -8.19 19.28
C LYS A 87 2.27 -8.29 19.23
N LYS A 88 1.58 -7.15 19.32
CA LYS A 88 0.11 -7.07 19.31
C LYS A 88 -0.34 -6.35 18.05
N LYS A 89 -0.44 -7.12 16.96
CA LYS A 89 -0.89 -6.63 15.65
C LYS A 89 -2.36 -6.23 15.70
N ASN A 90 -2.66 -5.02 15.22
CA ASN A 90 -4.01 -4.52 14.98
C ASN A 90 -4.46 -4.79 13.53
N SER A 91 -5.63 -4.26 13.15
CA SER A 91 -6.16 -4.41 11.79
C SER A 91 -5.24 -3.81 10.71
N GLU A 92 -4.63 -2.65 10.98
CA GLU A 92 -3.70 -1.98 10.05
C GLU A 92 -2.44 -2.80 9.81
N ASP A 93 -1.83 -3.31 10.88
CA ASP A 93 -0.62 -4.11 10.81
C ASP A 93 -0.86 -5.39 9.99
N CYS A 94 -2.00 -6.06 10.23
CA CYS A 94 -2.39 -7.26 9.50
C CYS A 94 -2.72 -6.97 8.04
N ALA A 95 -3.42 -5.87 7.73
CA ALA A 95 -3.68 -5.49 6.34
C ALA A 95 -2.37 -5.24 5.58
N LEU A 96 -1.42 -4.52 6.18
CA LEU A 96 -0.14 -4.24 5.54
C LEU A 96 0.71 -5.52 5.37
N LEU A 97 0.76 -6.40 6.38
CA LEU A 97 1.44 -7.70 6.26
C LEU A 97 0.87 -8.54 5.11
N SER A 98 -0.46 -8.57 4.98
CA SER A 98 -1.09 -9.28 3.86
C SER A 98 -0.61 -8.76 2.51
N MET A 99 -0.58 -7.44 2.34
CA MET A 99 -0.12 -6.80 1.10
C MET A 99 1.34 -7.15 0.80
N LEU A 100 2.24 -7.11 1.79
CA LEU A 100 3.64 -7.46 1.58
C LEU A 100 3.83 -8.94 1.25
N HIS A 101 3.10 -9.84 1.91
CA HIS A 101 3.14 -11.28 1.58
C HIS A 101 2.59 -11.58 0.18
N SER A 102 1.49 -10.94 -0.21
CA SER A 102 0.92 -11.02 -1.55
C SER A 102 1.94 -10.57 -2.60
N PHE A 103 2.54 -9.39 -2.40
CA PHE A 103 3.60 -8.87 -3.27
C PHE A 103 4.83 -9.79 -3.31
N SER A 104 5.15 -10.49 -2.22
CA SER A 104 6.28 -11.41 -2.18
C SER A 104 6.14 -12.60 -3.13
N CYS A 105 4.92 -12.97 -3.51
CA CYS A 105 4.65 -14.13 -4.35
C CYS A 105 5.34 -14.05 -5.72
N GLN A 106 5.51 -12.86 -6.28
CA GLN A 106 6.17 -12.68 -7.58
C GLN A 106 7.68 -12.99 -7.56
N PHE A 107 8.31 -13.03 -6.37
CA PHE A 107 9.73 -13.36 -6.20
C PHE A 107 9.97 -14.83 -5.86
N LEU A 108 8.90 -15.58 -5.57
CA LEU A 108 8.97 -16.90 -4.96
C LEU A 108 8.60 -18.00 -5.95
N LYS A 109 9.23 -19.16 -5.76
CA LYS A 109 8.89 -20.41 -6.46
C LYS A 109 8.22 -21.39 -5.49
N PHE A 110 7.64 -22.46 -6.02
CA PHE A 110 7.15 -23.57 -5.20
C PHE A 110 8.28 -24.16 -4.32
N PRO A 111 7.98 -24.54 -3.06
CA PRO A 111 6.70 -24.41 -2.36
C PRO A 111 6.49 -23.06 -1.64
N LYS A 112 7.51 -22.18 -1.59
CA LYS A 112 7.48 -20.92 -0.82
C LYS A 112 6.37 -19.96 -1.27
N VAL A 113 6.03 -19.95 -2.56
CA VAL A 113 4.92 -19.12 -3.08
C VAL A 113 3.57 -19.50 -2.47
N ILE A 114 3.31 -20.79 -2.21
CA ILE A 114 2.08 -21.24 -1.52
C ILE A 114 2.05 -20.68 -0.09
N GLN A 115 3.18 -20.76 0.62
CA GLN A 115 3.29 -20.27 1.99
C GLN A 115 3.04 -18.77 2.06
N ALA A 116 3.66 -17.99 1.17
CA ALA A 116 3.44 -16.55 1.10
C ALA A 116 1.99 -16.19 0.77
N SER A 117 1.38 -16.88 -0.20
CA SER A 117 -0.03 -16.68 -0.56
C SER A 117 -0.95 -16.99 0.63
N LYS A 118 -0.69 -18.10 1.35
CA LYS A 118 -1.44 -18.44 2.57
C LYS A 118 -1.28 -17.37 3.65
N SER A 119 -0.06 -16.91 3.92
CA SER A 119 0.19 -15.82 4.88
C SER A 119 -0.59 -14.56 4.49
N ALA A 120 -0.64 -14.21 3.20
CA ALA A 120 -1.42 -13.06 2.74
C ALA A 120 -2.92 -13.22 3.07
N THR A 121 -3.50 -14.40 2.82
CA THR A 121 -4.89 -14.71 3.16
C THR A 121 -5.14 -14.68 4.67
N ASP A 122 -4.31 -15.39 5.45
CA ASP A 122 -4.47 -15.49 6.90
C ASP A 122 -4.44 -14.10 7.56
N TYR A 123 -3.54 -13.22 7.10
CA TYR A 123 -3.42 -11.86 7.62
C TYR A 123 -4.60 -10.95 7.24
N ILE A 124 -5.09 -11.01 6.00
CA ILE A 124 -6.20 -10.12 5.62
C ILE A 124 -7.51 -10.55 6.27
N GLU A 125 -7.74 -11.86 6.44
CA GLU A 125 -8.89 -12.36 7.19
C GLU A 125 -8.83 -11.94 8.67
N ARG A 126 -7.63 -11.98 9.26
CA ARG A 126 -7.43 -11.48 10.63
C ARG A 126 -7.67 -9.98 10.72
N ALA A 127 -7.19 -9.20 9.76
CA ALA A 127 -7.41 -7.76 9.72
C ALA A 127 -8.90 -7.41 9.68
N LEU A 128 -9.65 -8.08 8.81
CA LEU A 128 -11.10 -7.94 8.69
C LEU A 128 -11.84 -8.31 9.99
N LYS A 129 -11.41 -9.38 10.67
CA LYS A 129 -11.99 -9.77 11.98
C LYS A 129 -11.69 -8.77 13.10
N LEU A 130 -10.54 -8.09 13.04
CA LEU A 130 -10.13 -7.10 14.04
C LEU A 130 -10.85 -5.77 13.88
N ASP A 131 -11.07 -5.33 12.64
CA ASP A 131 -11.81 -4.12 12.31
C ASP A 131 -12.33 -4.20 10.86
N ASP A 132 -13.63 -4.40 10.72
CA ASP A 132 -14.33 -4.46 9.44
C ASP A 132 -14.73 -3.08 8.89
N ASN A 133 -14.39 -2.01 9.61
CA ASN A 133 -14.53 -0.62 9.17
C ASN A 133 -13.18 0.01 8.82
N ASN A 134 -12.09 -0.77 8.78
CA ASN A 134 -10.81 -0.29 8.30
C ASN A 134 -10.80 -0.24 6.75
N PRO A 135 -10.73 0.94 6.10
CA PRO A 135 -10.75 1.04 4.64
C PRO A 135 -9.54 0.36 3.97
N ARG A 136 -8.39 0.28 4.65
CA ARG A 136 -7.17 -0.34 4.10
C ARG A 136 -7.29 -1.85 3.97
N VAL A 137 -8.11 -2.51 4.81
CA VAL A 137 -8.42 -3.93 4.66
C VAL A 137 -9.07 -4.20 3.30
N TYR A 138 -10.08 -3.41 2.94
CA TYR A 138 -10.79 -3.59 1.67
C TYR A 138 -9.95 -3.18 0.46
N TYR A 139 -9.13 -2.15 0.60
CA TYR A 139 -8.14 -1.84 -0.44
C TYR A 139 -7.16 -3.00 -0.64
N VAL A 140 -6.61 -3.60 0.42
CA VAL A 140 -5.68 -4.72 0.29
C VAL A 140 -6.37 -5.97 -0.25
N LEU A 141 -7.63 -6.23 0.12
CA LEU A 141 -8.44 -7.29 -0.50
C LEU A 141 -8.57 -7.08 -2.01
N ALA A 142 -8.89 -5.85 -2.45
CA ALA A 142 -8.96 -5.52 -3.87
C ALA A 142 -7.60 -5.66 -4.57
N ASN A 143 -6.53 -5.18 -3.93
CA ASN A 143 -5.16 -5.23 -4.46
C ASN A 143 -4.71 -6.68 -4.66
N ASN A 144 -4.86 -7.52 -3.63
CA ASN A 144 -4.50 -8.93 -3.69
C ASN A 144 -5.31 -9.67 -4.77
N ASP A 145 -6.61 -9.42 -4.86
CA ASP A 145 -7.46 -10.01 -5.91
C ASP A 145 -7.02 -9.56 -7.31
N TYR A 146 -6.69 -8.29 -7.49
CA TYR A 146 -6.26 -7.73 -8.78
C TYR A 146 -4.95 -8.33 -9.30
N TYR A 147 -3.99 -8.54 -8.41
CA TYR A 147 -2.66 -9.08 -8.76
C TYR A 147 -2.58 -10.61 -8.73
N THR A 148 -3.58 -11.29 -8.16
CA THR A 148 -3.70 -12.74 -8.26
C THR A 148 -4.06 -13.14 -9.70
N PRO A 149 -3.33 -14.09 -10.33
CA PRO A 149 -3.68 -14.55 -11.68
C PRO A 149 -5.09 -15.16 -11.74
N GLU A 150 -5.77 -14.98 -12.88
CA GLU A 150 -7.15 -15.48 -13.09
C GLU A 150 -7.24 -17.02 -12.95
N THR A 151 -6.17 -17.75 -13.32
CA THR A 151 -6.09 -19.21 -13.15
C THR A 151 -6.12 -19.66 -11.68
N TYR A 152 -5.81 -18.76 -10.75
CA TYR A 152 -5.92 -18.96 -9.31
C TYR A 152 -7.14 -18.25 -8.70
N GLY A 153 -8.05 -17.75 -9.55
CA GLY A 153 -9.33 -17.14 -9.13
C GLY A 153 -9.29 -15.64 -8.89
N GLY A 154 -8.17 -14.96 -9.19
CA GLY A 154 -8.05 -13.51 -9.02
C GLY A 154 -8.83 -12.69 -10.06
N GLY A 155 -9.05 -11.41 -9.76
CA GLY A 155 -9.66 -10.41 -10.63
C GLY A 155 -11.19 -10.35 -10.60
N ASN A 156 -11.84 -11.13 -9.72
CA ASN A 156 -13.29 -11.29 -9.66
C ASN A 156 -13.99 -10.41 -8.62
N LYS A 157 -13.25 -9.93 -7.62
CA LYS A 157 -13.78 -9.13 -6.49
C LYS A 157 -13.14 -7.75 -6.36
N VAL A 158 -12.23 -7.39 -7.27
CA VAL A 158 -11.56 -6.08 -7.30
C VAL A 158 -12.55 -4.92 -7.15
N GLU A 159 -13.61 -4.90 -7.97
CA GLU A 159 -14.61 -3.83 -7.95
C GLU A 159 -15.35 -3.78 -6.61
N GLU A 160 -15.88 -4.91 -6.14
CA GLU A 160 -16.61 -5.02 -4.87
C GLU A 160 -15.78 -4.47 -3.71
N TYR A 161 -14.54 -4.94 -3.57
CA TYR A 161 -13.66 -4.55 -2.48
C TYR A 161 -13.17 -3.10 -2.59
N ALA A 162 -12.82 -2.62 -3.78
CA ALA A 162 -12.40 -1.23 -3.95
C ALA A 162 -13.55 -0.25 -3.68
N LEU A 163 -14.77 -0.56 -4.13
CA LEU A 163 -15.95 0.25 -3.83
C LEU A 163 -16.28 0.24 -2.33
N LYS A 164 -16.11 -0.90 -1.66
CA LYS A 164 -16.28 -0.98 -0.21
C LYS A 164 -15.26 -0.10 0.51
N ALA A 165 -13.99 -0.11 0.11
CA ALA A 165 -12.95 0.78 0.64
C ALA A 165 -13.32 2.25 0.48
N LEU A 166 -13.85 2.64 -0.69
CA LEU A 166 -14.29 4.01 -0.97
C LEU A 166 -15.58 4.41 -0.22
N SER A 167 -16.42 3.46 0.16
CA SER A 167 -17.65 3.73 0.92
C SER A 167 -17.41 4.00 2.40
N ILE A 168 -16.29 3.50 2.94
CA ILE A 168 -15.92 3.70 4.33
C ILE A 168 -15.33 5.11 4.47
N SER A 169 -15.84 5.88 5.43
CA SER A 169 -15.29 7.20 5.73
C SER A 169 -13.84 7.05 6.19
N SER A 170 -12.91 7.54 5.37
CA SER A 170 -11.48 7.56 5.70
C SER A 170 -11.08 8.80 6.49
N ILE A 171 -12.03 9.68 6.81
CA ILE A 171 -11.78 10.90 7.57
C ILE A 171 -11.40 10.47 8.98
N GLN A 172 -10.11 10.61 9.30
CA GLN A 172 -9.64 10.47 10.67
C GLN A 172 -10.35 11.53 11.51
N LYS A 173 -11.20 11.09 12.44
CA LYS A 173 -11.95 12.00 13.33
C LYS A 173 -11.03 12.88 14.18
N ILE A 174 -9.81 12.41 14.44
CA ILE A 174 -8.75 13.12 15.14
C ILE A 174 -7.55 13.16 14.21
N ALA A 175 -7.11 14.36 13.85
CA ALA A 175 -5.90 14.54 13.06
C ALA A 175 -4.71 13.99 13.84
N ASN A 176 -4.08 12.94 13.31
CA ASN A 176 -2.84 12.39 13.85
C ASN A 176 -1.85 12.15 12.70
N PRO A 177 -0.72 12.87 12.66
CA PRO A 177 0.23 12.77 11.56
C PRO A 177 0.92 11.40 11.48
N TYR A 178 0.80 10.55 12.50
CA TYR A 178 1.37 9.21 12.54
C TYR A 178 0.36 8.12 12.18
N LEU A 179 -0.96 8.39 12.18
CA LEU A 179 -1.94 7.36 11.83
C LEU A 179 -1.99 7.12 10.31
N PRO A 180 -2.17 5.87 9.86
CA PRO A 180 -2.27 5.55 8.44
C PRO A 180 -3.39 6.31 7.73
N SER A 181 -3.05 6.92 6.60
CA SER A 181 -3.97 7.70 5.75
C SER A 181 -4.05 7.20 4.30
N TRP A 182 -3.32 6.12 3.97
CA TRP A 182 -3.41 5.43 2.68
C TRP A 182 -4.66 4.54 2.59
N GLY A 183 -4.86 3.95 1.42
CA GLY A 183 -5.90 2.98 1.08
C GLY A 183 -7.01 3.58 0.22
N ARG A 184 -7.42 4.84 0.47
CA ARG A 184 -8.50 5.48 -0.29
C ARG A 184 -8.04 5.96 -1.66
N GLN A 185 -6.94 6.71 -1.71
CA GLN A 185 -6.34 7.17 -2.96
C GLN A 185 -6.01 5.97 -3.85
N GLU A 186 -5.35 4.97 -3.28
CA GLU A 186 -4.94 3.74 -3.97
C GLU A 186 -6.15 2.91 -4.42
N SER A 187 -7.29 2.98 -3.74
CA SER A 187 -8.53 2.36 -4.21
C SER A 187 -9.07 3.01 -5.49
N TYR A 188 -9.01 4.34 -5.60
CA TYR A 188 -9.33 5.01 -6.87
C TYR A 188 -8.36 4.60 -7.98
N GLU A 189 -7.06 4.59 -7.70
CA GLU A 189 -6.03 4.17 -8.66
C GLU A 189 -6.26 2.74 -9.16
N LEU A 190 -6.46 1.80 -8.22
CA LEU A 190 -6.69 0.39 -8.52
C LEU A 190 -7.98 0.17 -9.31
N LEU A 191 -9.08 0.80 -8.87
CA LEU A 191 -10.39 0.64 -9.49
C LEU A 191 -10.40 1.20 -10.93
N THR A 192 -9.73 2.32 -11.17
CA THR A 192 -9.63 2.90 -12.51
C THR A 192 -8.75 2.07 -13.43
N ASN A 193 -7.62 1.55 -12.93
CA ASN A 193 -6.81 0.57 -13.66
C ASN A 193 -7.61 -0.68 -14.02
N TYR A 194 -8.41 -1.20 -13.08
CA TYR A 194 -9.27 -2.36 -13.29
C TYR A 194 -10.30 -2.11 -14.40
N TYR A 195 -11.02 -1.00 -14.36
CA TYR A 195 -12.01 -0.69 -15.39
C TYR A 195 -11.39 -0.50 -16.77
N ILE A 196 -10.23 0.16 -16.86
CA ILE A 196 -9.49 0.29 -18.13
C ILE A 196 -9.10 -1.09 -18.66
N LYS A 197 -8.55 -1.96 -17.81
CA LYS A 197 -8.18 -3.35 -18.16
C LYS A 197 -9.39 -4.15 -18.68
N LYS A 198 -10.60 -3.91 -18.13
CA LYS A 198 -11.84 -4.55 -18.55
C LYS A 198 -12.57 -3.80 -19.69
N ASN A 199 -11.94 -2.78 -20.31
CA ASN A 199 -12.53 -1.91 -21.34
C ASN A 199 -13.83 -1.19 -20.90
N ASN A 200 -14.06 -1.03 -19.60
CA ASN A 200 -15.21 -0.31 -19.06
C ASN A 200 -14.91 1.19 -18.91
N MET A 201 -14.78 1.88 -20.04
CA MET A 201 -14.35 3.30 -20.08
C MET A 201 -15.31 4.25 -19.36
N LYS A 202 -16.62 3.92 -19.34
CA LYS A 202 -17.62 4.71 -18.62
C LYS A 202 -17.34 4.75 -17.12
N GLN A 203 -17.09 3.59 -16.50
CA GLN A 203 -16.77 3.54 -15.08
C GLN A 203 -15.37 4.09 -14.79
N ALA A 204 -14.39 3.80 -15.66
CA ALA A 204 -13.05 4.39 -15.53
C ALA A 204 -13.13 5.92 -15.46
N LYS A 205 -13.82 6.58 -16.41
CA LYS A 205 -14.02 8.03 -16.42
C LYS A 205 -14.65 8.54 -15.14
N LYS A 206 -15.77 7.93 -14.70
CA LYS A 206 -16.46 8.31 -13.46
C LYS A 206 -15.53 8.31 -12.26
N TYR A 207 -14.78 7.24 -12.04
CA TYR A 207 -13.93 7.12 -10.84
C TYR A 207 -12.61 7.89 -10.95
N ILE A 208 -12.13 8.18 -12.16
CA ILE A 208 -11.03 9.15 -12.37
C ILE A 208 -11.49 10.55 -11.96
N GLU A 209 -12.68 10.99 -12.41
CA GLU A 209 -13.22 12.31 -12.05
C GLU A 209 -13.46 12.43 -10.55
N LEU A 210 -14.10 11.44 -9.91
CA LEU A 210 -14.28 11.42 -8.47
C LEU A 210 -12.96 11.42 -7.70
N GLY A 211 -11.99 10.60 -8.11
CA GLY A 211 -10.68 10.55 -7.46
C GLY A 211 -9.90 11.86 -7.59
N LEU A 212 -9.97 12.55 -8.74
CA LEU A 212 -9.29 13.84 -8.94
C LEU A 212 -9.97 15.01 -8.21
N LEU A 213 -11.24 14.89 -7.81
CA LEU A 213 -11.86 15.87 -6.91
C LEU A 213 -11.24 15.82 -5.51
N GLU A 214 -10.86 14.63 -5.03
CA GLU A 214 -10.25 14.44 -3.71
C GLU A 214 -8.71 14.55 -3.75
N TYR A 215 -8.09 14.06 -4.82
CA TYR A 215 -6.65 13.98 -5.01
C TYR A 215 -6.25 14.63 -6.34
N PRO A 216 -6.35 15.97 -6.46
CA PRO A 216 -6.19 16.69 -7.73
C PRO A 216 -4.81 16.50 -8.36
N ASP A 217 -3.80 16.19 -7.55
CA ASP A 217 -2.41 15.98 -8.01
C ASP A 217 -2.00 14.53 -8.19
N ASN A 218 -2.94 13.58 -8.08
CA ASN A 218 -2.65 12.18 -8.24
C ASN A 218 -2.15 11.84 -9.65
N TYR A 219 -0.90 11.38 -9.75
CA TYR A 219 -0.25 11.03 -11.01
C TYR A 219 -0.96 9.89 -11.75
N THR A 220 -1.31 8.80 -11.05
CA THR A 220 -1.93 7.62 -11.66
C THR A 220 -3.28 7.95 -12.28
N LEU A 221 -4.11 8.74 -11.58
CA LEU A 221 -5.41 9.18 -12.08
C LEU A 221 -5.28 10.13 -13.28
N LYS A 222 -4.33 11.07 -13.25
CA LYS A 222 -4.01 11.93 -14.41
C LYS A 222 -3.55 11.10 -15.62
N TYR A 223 -2.70 10.10 -15.39
CA TYR A 223 -2.25 9.17 -16.44
C TYR A 223 -3.37 8.28 -16.98
N ASN A 224 -4.26 7.77 -16.11
CA ASN A 224 -5.41 6.99 -16.54
C ASN A 224 -6.41 7.84 -17.32
N LYS A 225 -6.56 9.13 -16.97
CA LYS A 225 -7.37 10.07 -17.74
C LYS A 225 -6.88 10.24 -19.18
N SER A 226 -5.56 10.18 -19.43
CA SER A 226 -5.02 10.29 -20.78
C SER A 226 -5.19 9.02 -21.64
N LYS A 227 -5.75 7.95 -21.08
CA LYS A 227 -6.07 6.69 -21.78
C LYS A 227 -7.54 6.57 -22.19
N LEU A 228 -8.39 7.48 -21.70
CA LEU A 228 -9.80 7.57 -22.06
C LEU A 228 -9.97 8.27 -23.40
#